data_AF-A0AB36ZYA5-F1
#
_entry.id   AF-A0AB36ZYA5-F1
#
_cell.length_a   1.000
_cell.length_b   1.000
_cell.length_c   1.000
_cell.angle_alpha   90.00
_cell.angle_beta   90.00
_cell.angle_gamma   90.00
#
_symmetry.space_group_name_H-M   'P 1'
#
loop_
_entity.id
_entity.type
_entity.pdbx_description
1 polymer ?
#
loop_
_entity_poly.entity_id
_entity_poly.type
_entity_poly.pdbx_seq_one_letter_code
_entity_poly.pdbx_strand_id
1 'polypeptide(L)'
;MKFLKNILAFVIPLSAMLITFTLYLFAQNTVNQYKKKISNDYSIVVITNTPLIKENINKLSNINVNRIVTLKKEEIINDIKSNLSDTSIKLLRQKLPNFYKIHLEEFPTTTELNNIKDELYKNKNIRKVEIFSKNHNQVFLLLLLINEISLVLFVVILIFSILILAKQIQIWFYEHQEKIAILQLHGASILYSSSTIIKYAILSAFIAFFLVAGLFTFLVNNLILIFPQELSEIVDVEISLSSELVKLFFLSLGISILTIFGVLIKYKIKND
;
A
#
# COMPACT_ATOMS: atom_id res chain seq x y z
N MET A 1 -31.19 -16.85 22.57
CA MET A 1 -31.32 -15.77 21.57
C MET A 1 -30.50 -14.51 21.90
N LYS A 2 -30.37 -14.06 23.16
CA LYS A 2 -29.58 -12.84 23.51
C LYS A 2 -28.06 -12.94 23.24
N PHE A 3 -27.44 -14.09 23.49
CA PHE A 3 -26.00 -14.31 23.26
C PHE A 3 -25.59 -14.13 21.78
N LEU A 4 -26.35 -14.75 20.86
CA LEU A 4 -26.09 -14.64 19.42
C LEU A 4 -26.25 -13.20 18.91
N LYS A 5 -27.29 -12.50 19.40
CA LYS A 5 -27.50 -11.07 19.10
C LYS A 5 -26.31 -10.22 19.55
N ASN A 6 -25.79 -10.50 20.74
CA ASN A 6 -24.64 -9.77 21.28
C ASN A 6 -23.38 -10.07 20.48
N ILE A 7 -23.09 -11.30 20.08
CA ILE A 7 -21.92 -11.61 19.25
C ILE A 7 -22.03 -10.95 17.88
N LEU A 8 -23.18 -11.07 17.20
CA LEU A 8 -23.37 -10.50 15.87
C LEU A 8 -23.22 -8.97 15.85
N ALA A 9 -23.64 -8.29 16.91
CA ALA A 9 -23.48 -6.84 17.03
C ALA A 9 -22.00 -6.38 17.04
N PHE A 10 -21.07 -7.25 17.43
CA PHE A 10 -19.63 -6.97 17.33
C PHE A 10 -19.02 -7.54 16.05
N VAL A 11 -19.44 -8.73 15.61
CA VAL A 11 -18.91 -9.38 14.40
C VAL A 11 -19.19 -8.56 13.15
N ILE A 12 -20.40 -7.99 12.99
CA ILE A 12 -20.77 -7.27 11.76
C ILE A 12 -19.88 -6.05 11.51
N PRO A 13 -19.70 -5.11 12.45
CA PRO A 13 -18.82 -3.95 12.25
C PRO A 13 -17.34 -4.35 12.06
N LEU A 14 -16.87 -5.38 12.78
CA LEU A 14 -15.50 -5.87 12.65
C LEU A 14 -15.27 -6.49 11.26
N SER A 15 -16.18 -7.35 10.80
CA SER A 15 -16.09 -7.97 9.48
C SER A 15 -16.15 -6.93 8.36
N ALA A 16 -17.05 -5.94 8.43
CA ALA A 16 -17.13 -4.87 7.44
C ALA A 16 -15.81 -4.09 7.32
N MET A 17 -15.21 -3.74 8.45
CA MET A 17 -13.92 -3.07 8.51
C MET A 17 -12.76 -3.94 8.00
N LEU A 18 -12.74 -5.23 8.34
CA LEU A 18 -11.71 -6.15 7.84
C LEU A 18 -11.83 -6.37 6.33
N ILE A 19 -13.05 -6.46 5.79
CA ILE A 19 -13.29 -6.57 4.35
C ILE A 19 -12.73 -5.34 3.62
N THR A 20 -12.99 -4.14 4.13
CA THR A 20 -12.49 -2.91 3.47
C THR A 20 -11.00 -2.75 3.60
N PHE A 21 -10.40 -3.21 4.72
CA PHE A 21 -8.95 -3.33 4.83
C PHE A 21 -8.37 -4.30 3.81
N THR A 22 -9.00 -5.46 3.60
CA THR A 22 -8.60 -6.43 2.57
C THR A 22 -8.64 -5.80 1.18
N LEU A 23 -9.71 -5.06 0.84
CA LEU A 23 -9.79 -4.34 -0.45
C LEU A 23 -8.68 -3.29 -0.62
N TYR A 24 -8.32 -2.60 0.47
CA TYR A 24 -7.18 -1.68 0.47
C TYR A 24 -5.86 -2.40 0.21
N LEU A 25 -5.61 -3.55 0.87
CA LEU A 25 -4.41 -4.36 0.64
C LEU A 25 -4.33 -4.84 -0.82
N PHE A 26 -5.44 -5.33 -1.38
CA PHE A 26 -5.49 -5.73 -2.79
C PHE A 26 -5.12 -4.58 -3.73
N ALA A 27 -5.71 -3.39 -3.52
CA ALA A 27 -5.40 -2.22 -4.33
C ALA A 27 -3.91 -1.86 -4.21
N GLN A 28 -3.40 -1.76 -2.98
CA GLN A 28 -2.00 -1.38 -2.71
C GLN A 28 -0.99 -2.36 -3.32
N ASN A 29 -1.23 -3.66 -3.17
CA ASN A 29 -0.38 -4.69 -3.77
C ASN A 29 -0.41 -4.62 -5.30
N THR A 30 -1.58 -4.42 -5.89
CA THR A 30 -1.72 -4.25 -7.34
C THR A 30 -0.91 -3.06 -7.84
N VAL A 31 -1.00 -1.90 -7.18
CA VAL A 31 -0.20 -0.71 -7.54
C VAL A 31 1.29 -0.99 -7.42
N ASN A 32 1.74 -1.61 -6.32
CA ASN A 32 3.16 -1.90 -6.09
C ASN A 32 3.73 -2.88 -7.12
N GLN A 33 2.98 -3.93 -7.48
CA GLN A 33 3.41 -4.89 -8.49
C GLN A 33 3.45 -4.25 -9.88
N TYR A 34 2.44 -3.44 -10.21
CA TYR A 34 2.44 -2.69 -11.46
C TYR A 34 3.62 -1.72 -11.54
N LYS A 35 3.92 -1.00 -10.45
CA LYS A 35 5.06 -0.07 -10.34
C LYS A 35 6.40 -0.76 -10.59
N LYS A 36 6.59 -1.98 -10.07
CA LYS A 36 7.78 -2.79 -10.31
C LYS A 36 7.86 -3.29 -11.75
N LYS A 37 6.74 -3.77 -12.30
CA LYS A 37 6.70 -4.31 -13.67
C LYS A 37 7.05 -3.25 -14.73
N ILE A 38 6.42 -2.08 -14.66
CA ILE A 38 6.66 -1.00 -15.64
C ILE A 38 8.01 -0.29 -15.44
N SER A 39 8.66 -0.48 -14.29
CA SER A 39 10.01 0.05 -14.04
C SER A 39 11.03 -0.43 -15.09
N ASN A 40 10.83 -1.66 -15.61
CA ASN A 40 11.68 -2.22 -16.66
C ASN A 40 11.43 -1.62 -18.05
N ASP A 41 10.22 -1.11 -18.30
CA ASP A 41 9.80 -0.48 -19.56
C ASP A 41 10.13 1.03 -19.61
N TYR A 42 10.80 1.53 -18.59
CA TYR A 42 11.15 2.92 -18.39
C TYR A 42 12.67 3.13 -18.40
N SER A 43 13.12 4.26 -18.96
CA SER A 43 14.52 4.69 -18.82
C SER A 43 14.67 6.21 -18.84
N ILE A 44 15.53 6.73 -17.98
CA ILE A 44 16.01 8.11 -18.04
C ILE A 44 17.26 8.11 -18.89
N VAL A 45 17.25 8.84 -20.00
CA VAL A 45 18.45 9.07 -20.80
C VAL A 45 19.09 10.38 -20.36
N VAL A 46 20.31 10.27 -19.83
CA VAL A 46 21.14 11.40 -19.43
C VAL A 46 22.24 11.61 -20.46
N ILE A 47 22.33 12.84 -20.96
CA ILE A 47 23.35 13.29 -21.91
C ILE A 47 24.37 14.13 -21.14
N THR A 48 25.65 13.75 -21.19
CA THR A 48 26.72 14.46 -20.48
C THR A 48 27.85 14.92 -21.39
N ASN A 49 28.54 15.98 -20.97
CA ASN A 49 29.69 16.53 -21.69
C ASN A 49 30.95 15.67 -21.44
N THR A 50 31.18 15.27 -20.19
CA THR A 50 32.27 14.37 -19.77
C THR A 50 31.71 13.04 -19.22
N PRO A 51 32.52 11.96 -19.16
CA PRO A 51 32.05 10.68 -18.63
C PRO A 51 31.45 10.81 -17.23
N LEU A 52 30.29 10.19 -17.02
CA LEU A 52 29.56 10.18 -15.76
C LEU A 52 30.24 9.23 -14.75
N ILE A 53 30.46 9.70 -13.52
CA ILE A 53 30.90 8.86 -12.39
C ILE A 53 29.67 8.15 -11.84
N LYS A 54 29.52 6.86 -12.16
CA LYS A 54 28.31 6.08 -11.84
C LYS A 54 28.11 5.85 -10.35
N GLU A 55 29.21 5.71 -9.61
CA GLU A 55 29.24 5.39 -8.17
C GLU A 55 28.59 6.46 -7.27
N ASN A 56 28.46 7.69 -7.77
CA ASN A 56 27.87 8.79 -7.03
C ASN A 56 26.34 8.89 -7.18
N ILE A 57 25.71 8.05 -8.00
CA ILE A 57 24.28 8.13 -8.30
C ILE A 57 23.59 6.83 -7.87
N ASN A 58 23.49 6.66 -6.55
CA ASN A 58 22.85 5.48 -5.95
C ASN A 58 21.35 5.68 -5.69
N LYS A 59 20.92 6.94 -5.52
CA LYS A 59 19.52 7.34 -5.29
C LYS A 59 19.19 8.59 -6.07
N LEU A 60 17.95 8.67 -6.56
CA LEU A 60 17.37 9.84 -7.23
C LEU A 60 15.94 10.02 -6.70
N SER A 61 15.62 11.19 -6.13
CA SER A 61 14.31 11.48 -5.51
C SER A 61 13.78 10.36 -4.58
N ASN A 62 14.62 9.87 -3.67
CA ASN A 62 14.33 8.75 -2.75
C ASN A 62 14.09 7.37 -3.39
N ILE A 63 14.28 7.24 -4.70
CA ILE A 63 14.20 5.96 -5.40
C ILE A 63 15.61 5.45 -5.68
N ASN A 64 15.86 4.17 -5.40
CA ASN A 64 17.15 3.54 -5.68
C ASN A 64 17.38 3.38 -7.18
N VAL A 65 18.63 3.57 -7.59
CA VAL A 65 19.06 3.30 -8.97
C VAL A 65 19.41 1.82 -9.09
N ASN A 66 18.67 1.11 -9.94
CA ASN A 66 18.93 -0.30 -10.24
C ASN A 66 20.21 -0.46 -11.08
N ARG A 67 20.32 0.29 -12.19
CA ARG A 67 21.49 0.22 -13.07
C ARG A 67 21.67 1.47 -13.93
N ILE A 68 22.93 1.77 -14.24
CA ILE A 68 23.33 2.83 -15.18
C ILE A 68 24.10 2.22 -16.36
N VAL A 69 23.44 2.12 -17.50
CA VAL A 69 23.99 1.57 -18.74
C VAL A 69 24.59 2.70 -19.57
N THR A 70 25.84 2.56 -19.99
CA THR A 70 26.45 3.49 -20.94
C THR A 70 26.03 3.07 -22.35
N LEU A 71 25.46 4.00 -23.11
CA LEU A 71 25.14 3.78 -24.52
C LEU A 71 26.40 4.02 -25.34
N LYS A 72 26.84 3.00 -26.09
CA LYS A 72 28.05 3.08 -26.89
C LYS A 72 27.84 4.01 -28.07
N LYS A 73 28.81 4.90 -28.30
CA LYS A 73 28.80 5.87 -29.40
C LYS A 73 28.72 5.16 -30.76
N GLU A 74 29.45 4.07 -30.93
CA GLU A 74 29.44 3.25 -32.15
C GLU A 74 28.06 2.69 -32.51
N GLU A 75 27.27 2.23 -31.53
CA GLU A 75 25.92 1.71 -31.79
C GLU A 75 25.02 2.82 -32.34
N ILE A 76 25.03 4.00 -31.70
CA ILE A 76 24.27 5.19 -32.14
C ILE A 76 24.70 5.63 -33.55
N ILE A 77 26.00 5.58 -33.85
CA ILE A 77 26.53 5.99 -35.15
C ILE A 77 26.13 5.00 -36.23
N ASN A 78 26.14 3.70 -35.95
CA ASN A 78 25.77 2.68 -36.92
C ASN A 78 24.30 2.80 -37.35
N ASP A 79 23.40 3.19 -36.44
CA ASP A 79 21.98 3.39 -36.72
C ASP A 79 21.71 4.59 -37.66
N ILE A 80 22.61 5.57 -37.71
CA ILE A 80 22.45 6.82 -38.48
C ILE A 80 23.39 6.86 -39.71
N LYS A 81 24.39 5.98 -39.74
CA LYS A 81 25.45 5.92 -40.76
C LYS A 81 24.93 5.79 -42.19
N SER A 82 23.78 5.12 -42.40
CA SER A 82 23.18 4.92 -43.73
C SER A 82 22.83 6.22 -44.45
N ASN A 83 22.64 7.32 -43.71
CA ASN A 83 22.19 8.61 -44.24
C ASN A 83 23.27 9.71 -44.21
N LEU A 84 24.54 9.37 -43.92
CA LEU A 84 25.62 10.35 -43.70
C LEU A 84 26.89 10.04 -44.50
N SER A 85 27.59 11.09 -44.95
CA SER A 85 28.91 10.97 -45.58
C SER A 85 30.01 10.64 -44.56
N ASP A 86 31.11 10.03 -45.02
CA ASP A 86 32.23 9.63 -44.14
C ASP A 86 32.86 10.80 -43.36
N THR A 87 32.91 11.99 -43.96
CA THR A 87 33.38 13.22 -43.30
C THR A 87 32.45 13.65 -42.17
N SER A 88 31.14 13.56 -42.39
CA SER A 88 30.12 13.85 -41.38
C SER A 88 30.17 12.85 -40.22
N ILE A 89 30.40 11.57 -40.51
CA ILE A 89 30.57 10.53 -39.49
C ILE A 89 31.82 10.78 -38.64
N LYS A 90 32.93 11.20 -39.25
CA LYS A 90 34.17 11.51 -38.53
C LYS A 90 34.02 12.72 -37.60
N LEU A 91 33.33 13.77 -38.05
CA LEU A 91 32.97 14.92 -37.24
C LEU A 91 32.00 14.55 -36.11
N LEU A 92 31.01 13.70 -36.39
CA LEU A 92 30.05 13.22 -35.40
C LEU A 92 30.77 12.45 -34.29
N ARG A 93 31.69 11.53 -34.62
CA ARG A 93 32.49 10.78 -33.63
C ARG A 93 33.22 11.69 -32.64
N GLN A 94 33.76 12.80 -33.11
CA GLN A 94 34.49 13.75 -32.26
C GLN A 94 33.58 14.59 -31.36
N LYS A 95 32.38 14.95 -31.83
CA LYS A 95 31.46 15.85 -31.13
C LYS A 95 30.34 15.14 -30.37
N LEU A 96 30.21 13.82 -30.50
CA LEU A 96 29.11 13.08 -29.90
C LEU A 96 29.28 13.05 -28.36
N PRO A 97 28.28 13.54 -27.60
CA PRO A 97 28.31 13.52 -26.14
C PRO A 97 28.23 12.09 -25.60
N ASN A 98 28.37 11.93 -24.29
CA ASN A 98 28.20 10.64 -23.65
C ASN A 98 26.73 10.45 -23.27
N PHE A 99 26.22 9.24 -23.48
CA PHE A 99 24.82 8.90 -23.26
C PHE A 99 24.73 7.77 -22.22
N TYR A 100 23.83 7.94 -21.26
CA TYR A 100 23.60 6.98 -20.19
C TYR A 100 22.11 6.70 -20.06
N LYS A 101 21.72 5.44 -19.94
CA LYS A 101 20.37 5.03 -19.52
C LYS A 101 20.41 4.69 -18.03
N ILE A 102 19.63 5.41 -17.24
CA ILE A 102 19.40 5.14 -15.82
C ILE A 102 18.08 4.40 -15.71
N HIS A 103 18.12 3.24 -15.07
CA HIS A 103 16.95 2.47 -14.67
C HIS A 103 16.81 2.54 -13.15
N LEU A 104 15.62 2.89 -12.69
CA LEU A 104 15.26 2.92 -11.27
C LEU A 104 14.74 1.55 -10.85
N GLU A 105 14.70 1.28 -9.55
CA GLU A 105 14.05 0.05 -9.03
C GLU A 105 12.53 0.10 -9.20
N GLU A 106 11.93 1.28 -9.06
CA GLU A 106 10.49 1.47 -9.14
C GLU A 106 10.14 2.62 -10.09
N PHE A 107 8.96 2.51 -10.73
CA PHE A 107 8.47 3.56 -11.63
C PHE A 107 8.08 4.84 -10.86
N PRO A 108 8.72 5.99 -11.13
CA PRO A 108 8.39 7.26 -10.50
C PRO A 108 7.09 7.86 -11.04
N THR A 109 6.39 8.60 -10.18
CA THR A 109 5.28 9.49 -10.59
C THR A 109 5.79 10.65 -11.46
N THR A 110 4.88 11.34 -12.16
CA THR A 110 5.23 12.54 -12.95
C THR A 110 5.91 13.64 -12.13
N THR A 111 5.50 13.82 -10.88
CA THR A 111 6.12 14.79 -9.97
C THR A 111 7.53 14.34 -9.56
N GLU A 112 7.70 13.07 -9.19
CA GLU A 112 9.02 12.51 -8.88
C GLU A 112 9.96 12.57 -10.09
N LEU A 113 9.46 12.34 -11.30
CA LEU A 113 10.22 12.50 -12.53
C LEU A 113 10.76 13.91 -12.74
N ASN A 114 9.95 14.92 -12.44
CA ASN A 114 10.39 16.31 -12.51
C ASN A 114 11.45 16.59 -11.44
N ASN A 115 11.26 16.09 -10.22
CA ASN A 115 12.25 16.23 -9.15
C ASN A 115 13.58 15.55 -9.50
N ILE A 116 13.54 14.35 -10.09
CA ILE A 116 14.72 13.62 -10.58
C ILE A 116 15.42 14.42 -11.67
N LYS A 117 14.65 15.00 -12.61
CA LYS A 117 15.18 15.83 -13.69
C LYS A 117 15.90 17.06 -13.12
N ASP A 118 15.30 17.74 -12.15
CA ASP A 118 15.89 18.89 -11.48
C ASP A 118 17.14 18.52 -10.66
N GLU A 119 17.11 17.37 -9.97
CA GLU A 119 18.26 16.84 -9.23
C GLU A 119 19.44 16.54 -10.16
N LEU A 120 19.17 15.90 -11.30
CA LEU A 120 20.18 15.65 -12.34
C LEU A 120 20.73 16.95 -12.92
N TYR A 121 19.90 17.96 -13.18
CA TYR A 121 20.38 19.25 -13.69
C TYR A 121 21.24 20.06 -12.71
N LYS A 122 21.25 19.74 -11.40
CA LYS A 122 22.22 20.34 -10.45
C LYS A 122 23.66 20.02 -10.83
N ASN A 123 23.89 18.89 -11.51
CA ASN A 123 25.21 18.54 -12.01
C ASN A 123 25.50 19.30 -13.32
N LYS A 124 26.44 20.25 -13.29
CA LYS A 124 26.85 21.05 -14.46
C LYS A 124 27.39 20.22 -15.64
N ASN A 125 27.75 18.96 -15.42
CA ASN A 125 28.15 18.05 -16.48
C ASN A 125 26.97 17.53 -17.33
N ILE A 126 25.74 17.59 -16.78
CA ILE A 126 24.54 17.10 -17.44
C ILE A 126 24.05 18.16 -18.44
N ARG A 127 24.07 17.81 -19.72
CA ARG A 127 23.66 18.66 -20.84
C ARG A 127 22.15 18.60 -21.05
N LYS A 128 21.58 17.39 -20.96
CA LYS A 128 20.14 17.15 -21.16
C LYS A 128 19.73 15.88 -20.46
N VAL A 129 18.51 15.89 -19.92
CA VAL A 129 17.82 14.72 -19.39
C VAL A 129 16.55 14.52 -20.21
N GLU A 130 16.43 13.35 -20.83
CA GLU A 130 15.25 12.92 -21.57
C GLU A 130 14.64 11.71 -20.89
N ILE A 131 13.31 11.72 -20.79
CA ILE A 131 12.57 10.66 -20.13
C ILE A 131 11.86 9.85 -21.21
N PHE A 132 12.18 8.57 -21.30
CA PHE A 132 11.51 7.64 -22.20
C PHE A 132 10.64 6.69 -21.38
N SER A 133 9.32 6.88 -21.45
CA SER A 133 8.34 5.94 -20.93
C SER A 133 7.41 5.48 -22.05
N LYS A 134 7.16 4.17 -22.16
CA LYS A 134 5.95 3.69 -22.85
C LYS A 134 4.71 4.29 -22.15
N ASN A 135 3.58 4.39 -22.85
CA ASN A 135 2.40 5.16 -22.45
C ASN A 135 1.60 4.55 -21.26
N HIS A 136 2.28 4.14 -20.19
CA HIS A 136 1.71 3.52 -18.98
C HIS A 136 1.30 4.53 -17.91
N ASN A 137 1.70 5.80 -18.05
CA ASN A 137 1.51 6.81 -17.02
C ASN A 137 0.03 7.01 -16.65
N GLN A 138 -0.88 6.99 -17.63
CA GLN A 138 -2.32 7.16 -17.35
C GLN A 138 -2.90 5.99 -16.53
N VAL A 139 -2.55 4.75 -16.89
CA VAL A 139 -2.98 3.56 -16.15
C VAL A 139 -2.40 3.56 -14.74
N PHE A 140 -1.12 3.89 -14.59
CA PHE A 140 -0.47 4.02 -13.29
C PHE A 140 -1.17 5.05 -12.39
N LEU A 141 -1.48 6.23 -12.92
CA LEU A 141 -2.19 7.28 -12.19
C LEU A 141 -3.61 6.86 -11.79
N LEU A 142 -4.32 6.12 -12.65
CA LEU A 142 -5.64 5.56 -12.31
C LEU A 142 -5.55 4.51 -11.19
N LEU A 143 -4.54 3.64 -11.25
CA LEU A 143 -4.27 2.65 -10.21
C LEU A 143 -3.95 3.33 -8.87
N LEU A 144 -3.12 4.38 -8.89
CA LEU A 144 -2.81 5.19 -7.72
C LEU A 144 -4.07 5.82 -7.13
N LEU A 145 -4.94 6.37 -7.98
CA LEU A 145 -6.23 6.93 -7.55
C LEU A 145 -7.11 5.88 -6.86
N ILE A 146 -7.21 4.67 -7.42
CA ILE A 146 -7.97 3.57 -6.83
C ILE A 146 -7.41 3.18 -5.45
N ASN A 147 -6.08 3.13 -5.31
CA ASN A 147 -5.42 2.88 -4.03
C ASN A 147 -5.78 3.94 -2.98
N GLU A 148 -5.71 5.23 -3.33
CA GLU A 148 -6.06 6.33 -2.42
C GLU A 148 -7.54 6.30 -2.03
N ILE A 149 -8.45 6.06 -2.97
CA ILE A 149 -9.89 5.93 -2.68
C ILE A 149 -10.14 4.76 -1.71
N SER A 150 -9.46 3.63 -1.92
CA SER A 150 -9.59 2.45 -1.06
C SER A 150 -9.06 2.71 0.36
N LEU A 151 -7.96 3.46 0.49
CA LEU A 151 -7.42 3.91 1.78
C LEU A 151 -8.42 4.80 2.52
N VAL A 152 -8.98 5.82 1.86
CA VAL A 152 -9.97 6.73 2.46
C VAL A 152 -11.20 5.96 2.92
N LEU A 153 -11.70 5.05 2.08
CA LEU A 153 -12.86 4.22 2.41
C LEU A 153 -12.59 3.33 3.64
N PHE A 154 -11.41 2.70 3.70
CA PHE A 154 -10.99 1.91 4.86
C PHE A 154 -10.97 2.75 6.14
N VAL A 155 -10.34 3.93 6.11
CA VAL A 155 -10.25 4.82 7.28
C VAL A 155 -11.64 5.25 7.77
N VAL A 156 -12.53 5.63 6.87
CA VAL A 156 -13.92 6.02 7.22
C VAL A 156 -14.65 4.85 7.90
N ILE A 157 -14.57 3.65 7.32
CA ILE A 157 -15.25 2.46 7.87
C ILE A 157 -14.63 2.02 9.19
N LEU A 158 -13.31 2.18 9.36
CA LEU A 158 -12.62 1.94 10.63
C LEU A 158 -13.17 2.85 11.73
N ILE A 159 -13.33 4.14 11.45
CA ILE A 159 -13.92 5.09 12.42
C ILE A 159 -15.34 4.67 12.79
N PHE A 160 -16.19 4.36 11.79
CA PHE A 160 -17.55 3.90 12.04
C PHE A 160 -17.59 2.60 12.86
N SER A 161 -16.70 1.65 12.56
CA SER A 161 -16.61 0.39 13.29
C SER A 161 -16.29 0.63 14.76
N ILE A 162 -15.29 1.46 15.06
CA ILE A 162 -14.95 1.85 16.45
C ILE A 162 -16.13 2.51 17.14
N LEU A 163 -16.84 3.44 16.48
CA LEU A 163 -18.01 4.12 17.07
C LEU A 163 -19.15 3.16 17.38
N ILE A 164 -19.47 2.25 16.46
CA ILE A 164 -20.53 1.25 16.64
C ILE A 164 -20.17 0.29 17.78
N LEU A 165 -18.94 -0.21 17.79
CA LEU A 165 -18.44 -1.08 18.85
C LEU A 165 -18.49 -0.37 20.21
N ALA A 166 -18.04 0.88 20.28
CA ALA A 166 -18.07 1.67 21.51
C ALA A 166 -19.51 1.87 22.03
N LYS A 167 -20.46 2.14 21.13
CA LYS A 167 -21.89 2.25 21.47
C LYS A 167 -22.45 0.91 21.94
N GLN A 168 -22.09 -0.19 21.28
CA GLN A 168 -22.54 -1.51 21.66
C GLN A 168 -22.06 -1.89 23.07
N ILE A 169 -20.81 -1.56 23.41
CA ILE A 169 -20.26 -1.76 24.76
C ILE A 169 -21.01 -0.88 25.79
N GLN A 170 -21.26 0.39 25.48
CA GLN A 170 -22.03 1.29 26.36
C GLN A 170 -23.45 0.76 26.65
N ILE A 171 -24.14 0.27 25.62
CA ILE A 171 -25.47 -0.34 25.77
C ILE A 171 -25.40 -1.57 26.67
N TRP A 172 -24.36 -2.40 26.53
CA TRP A 172 -24.19 -3.56 27.39
C TRP A 172 -23.99 -3.19 28.86
N PHE A 173 -23.17 -2.17 29.14
CA PHE A 173 -22.97 -1.64 30.49
C PHE A 173 -24.28 -1.13 31.10
N TYR A 174 -25.12 -0.46 30.30
CA TYR A 174 -26.42 0.01 30.74
C TYR A 174 -27.38 -1.15 31.04
N GLU A 175 -27.47 -2.16 30.17
CA GLU A 175 -28.33 -3.34 30.38
C GLU A 175 -27.91 -4.15 31.63
N HIS A 176 -26.62 -4.14 31.99
CA HIS A 176 -26.08 -4.95 33.09
C HIS A 176 -25.64 -4.13 34.31
N GLN A 177 -26.08 -2.88 34.42
CA GLN A 177 -25.63 -1.95 35.47
C GLN A 177 -25.85 -2.48 36.90
N GLU A 178 -27.00 -3.09 37.17
CA GLU A 178 -27.33 -3.63 38.50
C GLU A 178 -26.40 -4.78 38.88
N LYS A 179 -26.18 -5.71 37.95
CA LYS A 179 -25.26 -6.84 38.14
C LYS A 179 -23.84 -6.35 38.40
N ILE A 180 -23.39 -5.34 37.66
CA ILE A 180 -22.05 -4.76 37.80
C ILE A 180 -21.92 -4.08 39.17
N ALA A 181 -22.92 -3.31 39.59
CA ALA A 181 -22.93 -2.65 40.90
C ALA A 181 -22.86 -3.66 42.05
N ILE A 182 -23.63 -4.75 41.99
CA ILE A 182 -23.58 -5.81 43.02
C ILE A 182 -22.17 -6.41 43.11
N LEU A 183 -21.52 -6.71 41.98
CA LEU A 183 -20.16 -7.27 41.97
C LEU A 183 -19.14 -6.27 42.51
N GLN A 184 -19.27 -4.98 42.18
CA GLN A 184 -18.39 -3.92 42.67
C GLN A 184 -18.55 -3.71 44.18
N LEU A 185 -19.76 -3.81 44.73
CA LEU A 185 -19.99 -3.78 46.18
C LEU A 185 -19.28 -4.92 46.93
N HIS A 186 -19.04 -6.05 46.25
CA HIS A 186 -18.25 -7.17 46.78
C HIS A 186 -16.74 -7.02 46.51
N GLY A 187 -16.28 -5.83 46.09
CA GLY A 187 -14.87 -5.52 45.86
C GLY A 187 -14.32 -5.97 44.50
N ALA A 188 -15.16 -6.38 43.55
CA ALA A 188 -14.69 -6.77 42.22
C ALA A 188 -14.19 -5.57 41.42
N SER A 189 -13.03 -5.70 40.76
CA SER A 189 -12.53 -4.71 39.80
C SER A 189 -13.47 -4.55 38.60
N ILE A 190 -13.48 -3.35 38.00
CA ILE A 190 -14.30 -3.03 36.82
C ILE A 190 -14.10 -4.06 35.69
N LEU A 191 -12.85 -4.48 35.48
CA LEU A 191 -12.47 -5.46 34.46
C LEU A 191 -13.11 -6.83 34.72
N TYR A 192 -13.12 -7.26 35.98
CA TYR A 192 -13.72 -8.53 36.38
C TYR A 192 -15.24 -8.47 36.26
N SER A 193 -15.84 -7.36 36.71
CA SER A 193 -17.29 -7.11 36.58
C SER A 193 -17.76 -7.07 35.12
N SER A 194 -16.90 -6.63 34.20
CA SER A 194 -17.14 -6.57 32.75
C SER A 194 -16.59 -7.78 31.97
N SER A 195 -16.20 -8.86 32.64
CA SER A 195 -15.55 -10.00 31.97
C SER A 195 -16.40 -10.63 30.86
N THR A 196 -17.73 -10.60 30.99
CA THR A 196 -18.65 -11.12 29.97
C THR A 196 -18.56 -10.35 28.64
N ILE A 197 -18.53 -9.01 28.66
CA ILE A 197 -18.43 -8.22 27.43
C ILE A 197 -17.05 -8.32 26.78
N ILE A 198 -16.00 -8.43 27.61
CA ILE A 198 -14.63 -8.68 27.15
C ILE A 198 -14.58 -10.02 26.38
N LYS A 199 -15.19 -11.08 26.92
CA LYS A 199 -15.27 -12.38 26.24
C LYS A 199 -16.03 -12.29 24.91
N TYR A 200 -17.15 -11.57 24.85
CA TYR A 200 -17.89 -11.39 23.59
C TYR A 200 -17.07 -10.67 22.54
N ALA A 201 -16.39 -9.59 22.92
CA ALA A 201 -15.60 -8.81 21.98
C ALA A 201 -14.36 -9.57 21.47
N ILE A 202 -13.66 -10.32 22.34
CA ILE A 202 -12.55 -11.19 21.91
C ILE A 202 -13.06 -12.30 20.99
N LEU A 203 -14.13 -13.02 21.39
CA LEU A 203 -14.69 -14.10 20.58
C LEU A 203 -15.18 -13.58 19.21
N SER A 204 -15.82 -12.41 19.18
CA SER A 204 -16.27 -11.78 17.95
C SER A 204 -15.11 -11.38 17.02
N ALA A 205 -13.96 -10.97 17.57
CA ALA A 205 -12.78 -10.66 16.77
C ALA A 205 -12.20 -11.92 16.10
N PHE A 206 -12.18 -13.05 16.81
CA PHE A 206 -11.81 -14.34 16.21
C PHE A 206 -12.80 -14.76 15.12
N ILE A 207 -14.11 -14.67 15.37
CA ILE A 207 -15.13 -15.04 14.39
C ILE A 207 -15.03 -14.16 13.13
N ALA A 208 -14.90 -12.85 13.31
CA ALA A 208 -14.73 -11.90 12.20
C ALA A 208 -13.44 -12.18 11.43
N PHE A 209 -12.33 -12.46 12.13
CA PHE A 209 -11.08 -12.86 11.51
C PHE A 209 -11.24 -14.12 10.65
N PHE A 210 -11.78 -15.22 11.19
CA PHE A 210 -11.94 -16.45 10.43
C PHE A 210 -12.86 -16.29 9.22
N LEU A 211 -13.95 -15.52 9.37
CA LEU A 211 -14.87 -15.22 8.28
C LEU A 211 -14.15 -14.49 7.14
N VAL A 212 -13.43 -13.40 7.46
CA VAL A 212 -12.75 -12.59 6.45
C VAL A 212 -11.49 -13.27 5.92
N ALA A 213 -10.76 -14.03 6.74
CA ALA A 213 -9.63 -14.84 6.32
C ALA A 213 -10.04 -15.94 5.33
N GLY A 214 -11.18 -16.58 5.58
CA GLY A 214 -11.77 -17.56 4.66
C GLY A 214 -12.14 -16.90 3.32
N LEU A 215 -12.82 -15.76 3.37
CA LEU A 215 -13.15 -14.98 2.17
C LEU A 215 -11.88 -14.53 1.42
N PHE A 216 -10.87 -14.03 2.13
CA PHE A 216 -9.61 -13.58 1.55
C PHE A 216 -8.86 -14.73 0.86
N THR A 217 -8.74 -15.88 1.52
CA THR A 217 -8.10 -17.06 0.95
C THR A 217 -8.85 -17.57 -0.27
N PHE A 218 -10.18 -17.55 -0.23
CA PHE A 218 -11.01 -17.89 -1.38
C PHE A 218 -10.78 -16.94 -2.56
N LEU A 219 -10.69 -15.63 -2.32
CA LEU A 219 -10.42 -14.62 -3.35
C LEU A 219 -9.02 -14.79 -3.96
N VAL A 220 -7.98 -15.03 -3.16
CA VAL A 220 -6.61 -15.25 -3.63
C VAL A 220 -6.48 -16.55 -4.44
N ASN A 221 -7.19 -17.61 -4.06
CA ASN A 221 -7.18 -18.85 -4.84
C ASN A 221 -7.97 -18.74 -6.15
N ASN A 222 -8.93 -17.81 -6.23
CA ASN A 222 -9.80 -17.60 -7.39
C ASN A 222 -9.65 -16.18 -7.95
N LEU A 223 -8.41 -15.72 -8.18
CA LEU A 223 -8.13 -14.37 -8.66
C LEU A 223 -8.87 -14.00 -9.95
N ILE A 224 -9.16 -14.98 -10.79
CA ILE A 224 -9.92 -14.83 -12.05
C ILE A 224 -11.32 -14.21 -11.82
N LEU A 225 -11.92 -14.40 -10.64
CA LEU A 225 -13.23 -13.81 -10.30
C LEU A 225 -13.16 -12.28 -10.08
N ILE A 226 -12.00 -11.74 -9.75
CA ILE A 226 -11.79 -10.33 -9.40
C ILE A 226 -11.02 -9.62 -10.50
N PHE A 227 -10.04 -10.32 -11.06
CA PHE A 227 -9.14 -9.83 -12.09
C PHE A 227 -9.48 -10.52 -13.41
N PRO A 228 -9.97 -9.77 -14.41
CA PRO A 228 -10.15 -10.29 -15.75
C PRO A 228 -8.86 -10.91 -16.26
N GLN A 229 -8.97 -11.95 -17.10
CA GLN A 229 -7.80 -12.66 -17.62
C GLN A 229 -6.87 -11.71 -18.40
N GLU A 230 -7.43 -10.70 -19.08
CA GLU A 230 -6.67 -9.66 -19.78
C GLU A 230 -5.82 -8.80 -18.84
N LEU A 231 -6.21 -8.68 -17.56
CA LEU A 231 -5.46 -7.94 -16.55
C LEU A 231 -4.30 -8.75 -15.97
N SER A 232 -4.38 -10.08 -16.00
CA SER A 232 -3.32 -10.98 -15.51
C SER A 232 -2.03 -10.88 -16.33
N GLU A 233 -2.14 -10.62 -17.63
CA GLU A 233 -0.99 -10.35 -18.51
C GLU A 233 -0.32 -9.00 -18.20
N ILE A 234 -1.06 -8.09 -17.55
CA ILE A 234 -0.63 -6.71 -17.26
C ILE A 234 -0.13 -6.57 -15.82
N VAL A 235 -0.66 -7.32 -14.85
CA VAL A 235 -0.23 -7.28 -13.43
C VAL A 235 -0.11 -8.69 -12.87
N ASP A 236 1.10 -9.08 -12.47
CA ASP A 236 1.32 -10.29 -11.68
C ASP A 236 1.05 -9.96 -10.20
N VAL A 237 -0.16 -10.28 -9.74
CA VAL A 237 -0.56 -10.03 -8.35
C VAL A 237 -0.06 -11.18 -7.48
N GLU A 238 1.23 -11.18 -7.16
CA GLU A 238 1.75 -12.06 -6.11
C GLU A 238 1.36 -11.50 -4.74
N ILE A 239 0.36 -12.13 -4.11
CA ILE A 239 -0.07 -11.82 -2.75
C ILE A 239 0.52 -12.84 -1.80
N SER A 240 1.34 -12.35 -0.86
CA SER A 240 1.87 -13.16 0.23
C SER A 240 0.78 -13.45 1.27
N LEU A 241 0.00 -14.51 1.03
CA LEU A 241 -1.17 -14.88 1.83
C LEU A 241 -0.89 -14.91 3.34
N SER A 242 0.25 -15.48 3.75
CA SER A 242 0.63 -15.60 5.15
C SER A 242 0.82 -14.24 5.84
N SER A 243 1.49 -13.29 5.19
CA SER A 243 1.78 -11.99 5.80
C SER A 243 0.51 -11.15 5.96
N GLU A 244 -0.42 -11.25 5.02
CA GLU A 244 -1.66 -10.48 5.03
C GLU A 244 -2.69 -11.03 6.02
N LEU A 245 -2.77 -12.36 6.17
CA LEU A 245 -3.56 -12.98 7.23
C LEU A 245 -3.08 -12.55 8.62
N VAL A 246 -1.77 -12.44 8.83
CA VAL A 246 -1.21 -11.95 10.09
C VAL A 246 -1.63 -10.49 10.35
N LYS A 247 -1.59 -9.62 9.33
CA LYS A 247 -2.08 -8.23 9.46
C LYS A 247 -3.56 -8.18 9.83
N LEU A 248 -4.40 -8.98 9.17
CA LEU A 248 -5.84 -9.05 9.46
C LEU A 248 -6.12 -9.51 10.90
N PHE A 249 -5.35 -10.49 11.38
CA PHE A 249 -5.47 -10.99 12.75
C PHE A 249 -5.14 -9.93 13.80
N PHE A 250 -4.01 -9.24 13.64
CA PHE A 250 -3.62 -8.19 14.57
C PHE A 250 -4.56 -6.98 14.52
N LEU A 251 -5.08 -6.64 13.33
CA LEU A 251 -6.04 -5.55 13.18
C LEU A 251 -7.36 -5.87 13.89
N SER A 252 -7.90 -7.08 13.73
CA SER A 252 -9.17 -7.47 14.35
C SER A 252 -9.09 -7.49 15.88
N LEU A 253 -8.03 -8.10 16.43
CA LEU A 253 -7.80 -8.15 17.87
C LEU A 253 -7.49 -6.77 18.43
N GLY A 254 -6.61 -6.02 17.76
CA GLY A 254 -6.19 -4.69 18.20
C GLY A 254 -7.38 -3.75 18.35
N ILE A 255 -8.25 -3.68 17.34
CA ILE A 255 -9.40 -2.77 17.34
C ILE A 255 -10.45 -3.19 18.37
N SER A 256 -10.72 -4.49 18.51
CA SER A 256 -11.63 -5.00 19.54
C SER A 256 -11.13 -4.63 20.94
N ILE A 257 -9.87 -4.92 21.24
CA ILE A 257 -9.25 -4.66 22.56
C ILE A 257 -9.20 -3.16 22.85
N LEU A 258 -8.70 -2.35 21.93
CA LEU A 258 -8.59 -0.89 22.09
C LEU A 258 -9.94 -0.25 22.36
N THR A 259 -10.99 -0.68 21.65
CA THR A 259 -12.33 -0.10 21.82
C THR A 259 -12.92 -0.45 23.20
N ILE A 260 -12.74 -1.70 23.67
CA ILE A 260 -13.20 -2.09 25.02
C ILE A 260 -12.49 -1.27 26.08
N PHE A 261 -11.15 -1.23 26.04
CA PHE A 261 -10.39 -0.47 27.04
C PHE A 261 -10.73 1.02 27.01
N GLY A 262 -10.90 1.61 25.82
CA GLY A 262 -11.35 3.00 25.68
C GLY A 262 -12.70 3.27 26.36
N VAL A 263 -13.67 2.37 26.20
CA VAL A 263 -14.98 2.52 26.85
C VAL A 263 -14.90 2.24 28.36
N LEU A 264 -14.10 1.27 28.80
CA LEU A 264 -13.90 0.97 30.22
C LEU A 264 -13.29 2.13 30.99
N ILE A 265 -12.26 2.77 30.42
CA ILE A 265 -11.62 3.96 31.02
C ILE A 265 -12.65 5.08 31.15
N LYS A 266 -13.43 5.33 30.09
CA LYS A 266 -14.51 6.32 30.13
C LYS A 266 -15.58 6.00 31.18
N TYR A 267 -15.93 4.73 31.35
CA TYR A 267 -16.90 4.29 32.34
C TYR A 267 -16.38 4.50 33.76
N LYS A 268 -15.11 4.16 34.02
CA LYS A 268 -14.46 4.38 35.32
C LYS A 268 -14.46 5.87 35.71
N ILE A 269 -14.05 6.76 34.81
CA ILE A 269 -14.00 8.21 35.06
C ILE A 269 -15.39 8.80 35.39
N LYS A 270 -16.48 8.19 34.91
CA LYS A 270 -17.83 8.71 35.14
C LYS A 270 -18.44 8.27 36.48
N ASN A 271 -17.96 7.16 37.05
CA ASN A 271 -18.58 6.49 38.18
C ASN A 271 -17.69 6.40 39.43
N ASP A 272 -16.41 6.78 39.33
CA ASP A 272 -15.54 7.17 40.45
C ASP A 272 -15.62 8.68 40.67
#